data_AF-A0A6A5H823-F1
#
_entry.id   AF-A0A6A5H823-F1
#
_cell.length_a   1.000
_cell.length_b   1.000
_cell.length_c   1.000
_cell.angle_alpha   90.00
_cell.angle_beta   90.00
_cell.angle_gamma   90.00
#
_symmetry.space_group_name_H-M   'P 1'
#
loop_
_entity.id
_entity.type
_entity.pdbx_description
1 polymer ?
#
loop_
_entity_poly.entity_id
_entity_poly.type
_entity_poly.pdbx_seq_one_letter_code
_entity_poly.pdbx_strand_id
1 'polypeptide(L)'
;MTYSKNYKKLHVTDKLFEDIAEYCISKSKNKEECFQELDNTIFPVISCDTLSIWINETRVFPDGMEGLEYDHRHMPREVIDVILRKWSVKSIQLNMIYFTNEGMCSVDWLQYDYFTRVRLNDPYFKTQKSPDLKFTNVDVEMSDSIYCVRDLGVRYPKYKSPRGYANFIPNIRRLFPTDKISMDLSHWCCIANDDIEKKMSTILYVVSMEQPQNLSVDIKFFVESAIVKKLNEETKKEELFGIAPKYNFRKHCLQCYKKSLPFEVKLGPDAFNSEKWIGRRFQVKNTINQFNFNLDVYIKEKDLEDELDKEMLQKYPNSFVGHFYN
;
A
#
# COMPACT_ATOMS: atom_id res chain seq x y z
N MET A 1 7.03 16.00 -37.07
CA MET A 1 6.99 16.42 -35.66
C MET A 1 6.14 15.41 -34.90
N THR A 2 6.75 14.57 -34.08
CA THR A 2 6.01 13.70 -33.16
C THR A 2 5.59 14.55 -31.97
N TYR A 3 4.30 14.91 -31.91
CA TYR A 3 3.75 15.61 -30.75
C TYR A 3 3.78 14.67 -29.55
N SER A 4 4.74 14.87 -28.65
CA SER A 4 4.74 14.18 -27.36
C SER A 4 3.68 14.84 -26.47
N LYS A 5 2.65 14.09 -26.11
CA LYS A 5 1.62 14.57 -25.18
C LYS A 5 2.05 14.18 -23.77
N ASN A 6 2.34 15.18 -22.94
CA ASN A 6 2.61 14.98 -21.53
C ASN A 6 1.33 15.05 -20.71
N TYR A 7 1.11 14.04 -19.88
CA TYR A 7 -0.02 13.96 -18.96
C TYR A 7 0.46 14.15 -17.53
N LYS A 8 -0.25 14.95 -16.73
CA LYS A 8 0.07 15.06 -15.30
C LYS A 8 -0.04 13.72 -14.58
N LYS A 9 -1.05 12.92 -14.95
CA LYS A 9 -1.29 11.59 -14.40
C LYS A 9 -1.93 10.70 -15.46
N LEU A 10 -1.47 9.46 -15.59
CA LEU A 10 -2.09 8.43 -16.41
C LEU A 10 -2.54 7.27 -15.54
N HIS A 11 -3.69 6.69 -15.89
CA HIS A 11 -4.28 5.57 -15.17
C HIS A 11 -4.18 4.32 -16.03
N VAL A 12 -3.64 3.25 -15.44
CA VAL A 12 -3.50 1.93 -16.08
C VAL A 12 -3.93 0.85 -15.09
N THR A 13 -4.43 -0.27 -15.60
CA THR A 13 -4.77 -1.44 -14.80
C THR A 13 -3.67 -2.50 -14.91
N ASP A 14 -3.59 -3.39 -13.93
CA ASP A 14 -2.75 -4.58 -14.03
C ASP A 14 -3.10 -5.47 -15.23
N LYS A 15 -4.40 -5.54 -15.60
CA LYS A 15 -4.92 -6.19 -16.81
C LYS A 15 -4.25 -5.68 -18.07
N LEU A 16 -4.08 -4.36 -18.21
CA LEU A 16 -3.43 -3.77 -19.38
C LEU A 16 -2.01 -4.32 -19.59
N PHE A 17 -1.27 -4.56 -18.51
CA PHE A 17 0.08 -5.11 -18.62
C PHE A 17 0.04 -6.55 -19.17
N GLU A 18 -0.93 -7.36 -18.72
CA GLU A 18 -1.13 -8.70 -19.24
C GLU A 18 -1.60 -8.70 -20.70
N ASP A 19 -2.50 -7.79 -21.07
CA ASP A 19 -2.96 -7.63 -22.47
C ASP A 19 -1.82 -7.30 -23.41
N ILE A 20 -0.92 -6.40 -23.00
CA ILE A 20 0.26 -6.06 -23.79
C ILE A 20 1.18 -7.28 -23.90
N ALA A 21 1.39 -8.03 -22.82
CA ALA A 21 2.21 -9.23 -22.85
C ALA A 21 1.64 -10.31 -23.79
N GLU A 22 0.34 -10.59 -23.70
CA GLU A 22 -0.35 -11.53 -24.59
C GLU A 22 -0.31 -11.07 -26.05
N TYR A 23 -0.56 -9.79 -26.30
CA TYR A 23 -0.45 -9.21 -27.63
C TYR A 23 0.95 -9.45 -28.22
N CYS A 24 2.02 -9.12 -27.48
CA CYS A 24 3.40 -9.29 -27.96
C CYS A 24 3.74 -10.76 -28.22
N ILE A 25 3.29 -11.67 -27.35
CA ILE A 25 3.47 -13.12 -27.53
C ILE A 25 2.73 -13.62 -28.77
N SER A 26 1.48 -13.20 -28.98
CA SER A 26 0.67 -13.62 -30.13
C SER A 26 1.27 -13.21 -31.49
N LYS A 27 2.14 -12.19 -31.49
CA LYS A 27 2.81 -11.66 -32.68
C LYS A 27 4.21 -12.20 -32.91
N SER A 28 4.72 -13.03 -32.00
CA SER A 28 6.14 -13.38 -31.96
C SER A 28 6.35 -14.89 -31.90
N LYS A 29 7.45 -15.37 -32.48
CA LYS A 29 7.80 -16.80 -32.46
C LYS A 29 8.79 -17.17 -31.36
N ASN A 30 9.51 -16.18 -30.84
CA ASN A 30 10.54 -16.33 -29.83
C ASN A 30 10.57 -15.09 -28.91
N LYS A 31 11.39 -15.16 -27.87
CA LYS A 31 11.52 -14.12 -26.84
C LYS A 31 12.08 -12.81 -27.40
N GLU A 32 13.04 -12.90 -28.31
CA GLU A 32 13.69 -11.75 -28.94
C GLU A 32 12.71 -10.94 -29.80
N GLU A 33 11.94 -11.63 -30.66
CA GLU A 33 10.86 -11.03 -31.45
C GLU A 33 9.80 -10.41 -30.53
N CYS A 34 9.43 -11.08 -29.43
CA CYS A 34 8.47 -10.57 -28.45
C CYS A 34 8.92 -9.24 -27.83
N PHE A 35 10.19 -9.11 -27.50
CA PHE A 35 10.73 -7.87 -26.95
C PHE A 35 10.87 -6.76 -27.99
N GLN A 36 11.11 -7.09 -29.26
CA GLN A 36 11.03 -6.13 -30.35
C GLN A 36 9.60 -5.64 -30.55
N GLU A 37 8.61 -6.53 -30.53
CA GLU A 37 7.20 -6.16 -30.64
C GLU A 37 6.74 -5.32 -29.44
N LEU A 38 7.20 -5.66 -28.22
CA LEU A 38 6.94 -4.86 -27.03
C LEU A 38 7.46 -3.43 -27.18
N ASP A 39 8.70 -3.29 -27.69
CA ASP A 39 9.28 -1.98 -27.93
C ASP A 39 8.48 -1.20 -28.98
N ASN A 40 8.02 -1.86 -30.04
CA ASN A 40 7.20 -1.22 -31.07
C ASN A 40 5.78 -0.87 -30.60
N THR A 41 5.22 -1.64 -29.67
CA THR A 41 3.84 -1.47 -29.17
C THR A 41 3.73 -0.27 -28.23
N ILE A 42 4.73 -0.07 -27.37
CA ILE A 42 4.72 1.03 -26.39
C ILE A 42 5.44 2.23 -27.01
N PHE A 43 4.66 3.22 -27.42
CA PHE A 43 5.21 4.41 -28.08
C PHE A 43 5.66 5.48 -27.07
N PRO A 44 6.80 6.18 -27.32
CA PRO A 44 7.26 7.30 -26.52
C PRO A 44 6.53 8.63 -26.85
N VAL A 45 5.45 8.58 -27.63
CA VAL A 45 4.62 9.76 -27.96
C VAL A 45 3.76 10.21 -26.78
N ILE A 46 3.69 9.38 -25.74
CA ILE A 46 3.03 9.66 -24.47
C ILE A 46 4.12 9.80 -23.40
N SER A 47 3.99 10.81 -22.55
CA SER A 47 4.74 10.90 -21.29
C SER A 47 3.80 11.21 -20.13
N CYS A 48 4.20 10.87 -18.91
CA CYS A 48 3.46 11.31 -17.73
C CYS A 48 4.32 11.54 -16.49
N ASP A 49 3.93 12.53 -15.68
CA ASP A 49 4.60 12.78 -14.39
C ASP A 49 4.31 11.65 -13.40
N THR A 50 3.04 11.27 -13.24
CA THR A 50 2.61 10.18 -12.34
C THR A 50 1.92 9.05 -13.11
N LEU A 51 2.41 7.82 -12.95
CA LEU A 51 1.70 6.63 -13.40
C LEU A 51 0.88 6.03 -12.26
N SER A 52 -0.44 6.02 -12.43
CA SER A 52 -1.41 5.47 -11.49
C SER A 52 -1.76 4.04 -11.90
N ILE A 53 -1.21 3.06 -11.19
CA ILE A 53 -1.45 1.64 -11.45
C ILE A 53 -2.58 1.15 -10.54
N TRP A 54 -3.60 0.55 -11.15
CA TRP A 54 -4.77 0.01 -10.47
C TRP A 54 -4.64 -1.51 -10.43
N ILE A 55 -4.60 -2.06 -9.23
CA ILE A 55 -4.22 -3.44 -8.99
C ILE A 55 -5.37 -4.16 -8.30
N ASN A 56 -5.98 -5.11 -9.01
CA ASN A 56 -7.16 -5.80 -8.54
C ASN A 56 -6.79 -7.07 -7.75
N GLU A 57 -7.24 -7.10 -6.50
CA GLU A 57 -6.88 -8.15 -5.55
C GLU A 57 -7.66 -9.47 -5.75
N THR A 58 -8.73 -9.48 -6.54
CA THR A 58 -9.68 -10.60 -6.66
C THR A 58 -9.80 -11.18 -8.06
N ARG A 59 -8.97 -10.75 -9.02
CA ARG A 59 -9.01 -11.34 -10.38
C ARG A 59 -8.87 -12.85 -10.32
N VAL A 60 -9.44 -13.61 -11.23
CA VAL A 60 -9.50 -15.09 -11.24
C VAL A 60 -8.94 -15.66 -12.54
N PHE A 61 -8.37 -16.86 -12.46
CA PHE A 61 -7.96 -17.60 -13.65
C PHE A 61 -9.19 -18.15 -14.39
N PRO A 62 -9.11 -18.35 -15.72
CA PRO A 62 -10.08 -19.18 -16.44
C PRO A 62 -10.15 -20.59 -15.81
N ASP A 63 -11.34 -21.20 -15.81
CA ASP A 63 -11.62 -22.48 -15.14
C ASP A 63 -10.56 -23.56 -15.40
N GLY A 64 -10.09 -24.21 -14.32
CA GLY A 64 -9.21 -25.40 -14.40
C GLY A 64 -7.75 -25.22 -13.95
N MET A 65 -7.31 -24.02 -13.54
CA MET A 65 -5.99 -23.83 -12.94
C MET A 65 -6.01 -23.93 -11.41
N GLU A 66 -6.05 -25.17 -10.91
CA GLU A 66 -5.85 -25.47 -9.48
C GLU A 66 -4.51 -24.94 -8.96
N GLY A 67 -4.50 -24.40 -7.73
CA GLY A 67 -3.27 -24.02 -7.02
C GLY A 67 -2.83 -22.56 -7.14
N LEU A 68 -3.55 -21.74 -7.92
CA LEU A 68 -3.27 -20.29 -8.05
C LEU A 68 -4.29 -19.40 -7.32
N GLU A 69 -5.16 -19.97 -6.49
CA GLU A 69 -6.42 -19.37 -6.05
C GLU A 69 -6.33 -18.18 -5.07
N TYR A 70 -5.15 -17.88 -4.49
CA TYR A 70 -5.09 -17.03 -3.29
C TYR A 70 -4.12 -15.84 -3.34
N ASP A 71 -3.45 -15.61 -4.48
CA ASP A 71 -2.46 -14.55 -4.61
C ASP A 71 -2.95 -13.34 -5.42
N HIS A 72 -2.38 -12.18 -5.10
CA HIS A 72 -2.29 -11.06 -6.03
C HIS A 72 -1.75 -11.58 -7.39
N ARG A 73 -2.26 -11.07 -8.51
CA ARG A 73 -1.92 -11.64 -9.83
C ARG A 73 -0.54 -11.20 -10.30
N HIS A 74 0.13 -12.07 -11.05
CA HIS A 74 1.44 -11.76 -11.63
C HIS A 74 1.29 -10.66 -12.66
N MET A 75 2.23 -9.72 -12.66
CA MET A 75 2.36 -8.74 -13.72
C MET A 75 3.65 -9.02 -14.52
N PRO A 76 3.67 -8.76 -15.83
CA PRO A 76 4.86 -8.93 -16.66
C PRO A 76 5.84 -7.76 -16.46
N ARG A 77 6.99 -8.06 -15.85
CA ARG A 77 7.94 -7.05 -15.40
C ARG A 77 8.48 -6.17 -16.53
N GLU A 78 8.83 -6.78 -17.65
CA GLU A 78 9.45 -6.07 -18.77
C GLU A 78 8.47 -5.10 -19.43
N VAL A 79 7.18 -5.44 -19.47
CA VAL A 79 6.12 -4.52 -19.94
C VAL A 79 6.07 -3.28 -19.05
N ILE A 80 6.05 -3.47 -17.73
CA ILE A 80 6.08 -2.37 -16.76
C ILE A 80 7.33 -1.51 -16.99
N ASP A 81 8.52 -2.12 -17.08
CA ASP A 81 9.78 -1.38 -17.24
C ASP A 81 9.86 -0.60 -18.57
N VAL A 82 9.30 -1.13 -19.67
CA VAL A 82 9.23 -0.40 -20.95
C VAL A 82 8.27 0.79 -20.86
N ILE A 83 7.09 0.62 -20.26
CA ILE A 83 6.14 1.72 -20.00
C ILE A 83 6.81 2.83 -19.18
N LEU A 84 7.42 2.47 -18.04
CA LEU A 84 8.05 3.41 -17.12
C LEU A 84 9.14 4.24 -17.81
N ARG A 85 9.97 3.59 -18.63
CA ARG A 85 11.04 4.25 -19.40
C ARG A 85 10.50 5.12 -20.52
N LYS A 86 9.67 4.56 -21.42
CA LYS A 86 9.22 5.27 -22.62
C LYS A 86 8.30 6.44 -22.29
N TRP A 87 7.51 6.33 -21.23
CA TRP A 87 6.64 7.42 -20.78
C TRP A 87 7.33 8.38 -19.80
N SER A 88 8.62 8.19 -19.53
CA SER A 88 9.44 9.08 -18.67
C SER A 88 8.81 9.35 -17.30
N VAL A 89 8.31 8.28 -16.66
CA VAL A 89 7.53 8.37 -15.42
C VAL A 89 8.39 8.84 -14.26
N LYS A 90 7.91 9.83 -13.49
CA LYS A 90 8.65 10.41 -12.35
C LYS A 90 8.19 9.88 -11.00
N SER A 91 6.89 9.63 -10.83
CA SER A 91 6.31 9.07 -9.61
C SER A 91 5.26 8.01 -9.91
N ILE A 92 5.02 7.14 -8.94
CA ILE A 92 4.07 6.03 -9.03
C ILE A 92 2.98 6.23 -8.02
N GLN A 93 1.73 5.97 -8.42
CA GLN A 93 0.63 5.79 -7.50
C GLN A 93 0.07 4.38 -7.67
N LEU A 94 0.18 3.54 -6.64
CA LEU A 94 -0.44 2.22 -6.59
C LEU A 94 -1.83 2.36 -5.95
N ASN A 95 -2.86 1.91 -6.64
CA ASN A 95 -4.22 1.89 -6.13
C ASN A 95 -4.59 0.42 -5.97
N MET A 96 -4.58 -0.05 -4.73
CA MET A 96 -4.99 -1.41 -4.41
C MET A 96 -6.51 -1.43 -4.35
N ILE A 97 -7.15 -2.25 -5.18
CA ILE A 97 -8.61 -2.29 -5.33
C ILE A 97 -9.10 -3.72 -5.15
N TYR A 98 -10.17 -3.90 -4.39
CA TYR A 98 -10.69 -5.22 -4.06
C TYR A 98 -11.17 -5.95 -5.31
N PHE A 99 -12.03 -5.32 -6.11
CA PHE A 99 -12.65 -5.92 -7.29
C PHE A 99 -12.93 -4.89 -8.38
N THR A 100 -12.91 -5.34 -9.64
CA THR A 100 -13.32 -4.58 -10.84
C THR A 100 -14.05 -5.51 -11.81
N ASN A 101 -14.75 -4.94 -12.78
CA ASN A 101 -15.38 -5.69 -13.87
C ASN A 101 -14.37 -6.50 -14.73
N GLU A 102 -13.08 -6.14 -14.73
CA GLU A 102 -11.98 -6.90 -15.36
C GLU A 102 -11.51 -8.09 -14.49
N GLY A 103 -12.47 -8.91 -14.06
CA GLY A 103 -12.22 -9.99 -13.10
C GLY A 103 -11.38 -11.15 -13.64
N MET A 104 -11.26 -11.33 -14.96
CA MET A 104 -10.54 -12.47 -15.54
C MET A 104 -9.07 -12.15 -15.83
N CYS A 105 -8.17 -13.06 -15.45
CA CYS A 105 -6.76 -13.04 -15.79
C CYS A 105 -6.52 -13.33 -17.27
N SER A 106 -5.58 -12.60 -17.87
CA SER A 106 -4.90 -13.00 -19.08
C SER A 106 -3.74 -13.92 -18.68
N VAL A 107 -3.72 -15.13 -19.24
CA VAL A 107 -2.92 -16.25 -18.73
C VAL A 107 -2.09 -16.92 -19.80
N ASP A 108 -2.32 -16.63 -21.07
CA ASP A 108 -1.59 -17.26 -22.16
C ASP A 108 -0.12 -16.85 -22.10
N TRP A 109 0.15 -15.61 -21.69
CA TRP A 109 1.51 -15.14 -21.49
C TRP A 109 2.28 -15.89 -20.39
N LEU A 110 1.57 -16.51 -19.43
CA LEU A 110 2.18 -17.31 -18.37
C LEU A 110 2.68 -18.67 -18.88
N GLN A 111 2.25 -19.12 -20.05
CA GLN A 111 2.74 -20.38 -20.64
C GLN A 111 4.17 -20.24 -21.16
N TYR A 112 4.65 -19.02 -21.36
CA TYR A 112 5.98 -18.70 -21.88
C TYR A 112 6.86 -18.12 -20.76
N ASP A 113 8.18 -18.30 -20.89
CA ASP A 113 9.21 -17.73 -20.00
C ASP A 113 9.79 -16.43 -20.56
N TYR A 114 9.03 -15.76 -21.44
CA TYR A 114 9.47 -14.53 -22.09
C TYR A 114 9.51 -13.37 -21.09
N PHE A 115 8.50 -13.27 -20.23
CA PHE A 115 8.39 -12.21 -19.23
C PHE A 115 8.68 -12.72 -17.82
N THR A 116 9.38 -11.90 -17.04
CA THR A 116 9.58 -12.12 -15.62
C THR A 116 8.28 -11.82 -14.87
N ARG A 117 7.81 -12.80 -14.09
CA ARG A 117 6.58 -12.69 -13.31
C ARG A 117 6.87 -11.98 -11.99
N VAL A 118 6.14 -10.91 -11.68
CA VAL A 118 6.32 -10.15 -10.44
C VAL A 118 4.99 -9.84 -9.74
N ARG A 119 5.02 -9.81 -8.40
CA ARG A 119 3.88 -9.41 -7.56
C ARG A 119 4.35 -8.56 -6.39
N LEU A 120 3.40 -7.81 -5.82
CA LEU A 120 3.67 -7.02 -4.62
C LEU A 120 3.61 -7.85 -3.33
N ASN A 121 3.09 -9.08 -3.38
CA ASN A 121 3.03 -10.02 -2.26
C ASN A 121 4.05 -11.17 -2.37
N ASP A 122 4.96 -11.13 -3.35
CA ASP A 122 5.99 -12.17 -3.50
C ASP A 122 6.96 -12.21 -2.31
N PRO A 123 7.61 -13.36 -2.04
CA PRO A 123 8.74 -13.38 -1.14
C PRO A 123 9.81 -12.37 -1.59
N TYR A 124 10.20 -11.46 -0.70
CA TYR A 124 11.00 -10.29 -1.07
C TYR A 124 12.30 -10.64 -1.83
N PHE A 125 12.95 -11.77 -1.48
CA PHE A 125 14.19 -12.23 -2.11
C PHE A 125 14.04 -12.69 -3.58
N LYS A 126 12.82 -13.01 -4.03
CA LYS A 126 12.54 -13.39 -5.42
C LYS A 126 12.32 -12.18 -6.32
N THR A 127 11.99 -11.04 -5.73
CA THR A 127 11.71 -9.81 -6.47
C THR A 127 13.05 -9.16 -6.86
N GLN A 128 13.29 -9.00 -8.16
CA GLN A 128 14.49 -8.32 -8.65
C GLN A 128 14.31 -6.81 -8.63
N LYS A 129 15.37 -6.09 -8.25
CA LYS A 129 15.38 -4.62 -8.25
C LYS A 129 15.59 -4.09 -9.67
N SER A 130 14.81 -3.10 -10.09
CA SER A 130 15.11 -2.33 -11.32
C SER A 130 16.41 -1.55 -11.13
N PRO A 131 17.51 -1.80 -11.87
CA PRO A 131 18.76 -1.08 -11.64
C PRO A 131 18.72 0.36 -12.19
N ASP A 132 17.99 0.58 -13.28
CA ASP A 132 18.11 1.81 -14.09
C ASP A 132 16.97 2.83 -13.85
N LEU A 133 16.06 2.53 -12.94
CA LEU A 133 14.88 3.36 -12.65
C LEU A 133 14.93 3.85 -11.20
N LYS A 134 14.72 5.15 -10.98
CA LYS A 134 14.54 5.73 -9.65
C LYS A 134 13.40 6.75 -9.68
N PHE A 135 12.39 6.52 -8.85
CA PHE A 135 11.20 7.34 -8.74
C PHE A 135 11.32 8.32 -7.59
N THR A 136 10.77 9.52 -7.80
CA THR A 136 10.72 10.59 -6.79
C THR A 136 9.94 10.16 -5.56
N ASN A 137 8.82 9.47 -5.75
CA ASN A 137 8.02 8.84 -4.70
C ASN A 137 7.14 7.72 -5.25
N VAL A 138 6.70 6.84 -4.35
CA VAL A 138 5.61 5.90 -4.58
C VAL A 138 4.52 6.15 -3.54
N ASP A 139 3.33 6.53 -4.02
CA ASP A 139 2.15 6.68 -3.19
C ASP A 139 1.27 5.42 -3.30
N VAL A 140 0.71 4.94 -2.20
CA VAL A 140 -0.17 3.78 -2.18
C VAL A 140 -1.50 4.16 -1.58
N GLU A 141 -2.54 4.10 -2.40
CA GLU A 141 -3.93 4.31 -2.00
C GLU A 141 -4.59 2.94 -1.77
N MET A 142 -5.19 2.77 -0.60
CA MET A 142 -5.86 1.54 -0.23
C MET A 142 -7.31 1.77 0.24
N SER A 143 -7.92 2.88 -0.16
CA SER A 143 -9.32 3.21 0.16
C SER A 143 -10.32 2.14 -0.30
N ASP A 144 -9.99 1.42 -1.36
CA ASP A 144 -10.83 0.41 -2.00
C ASP A 144 -10.22 -1.01 -1.91
N SER A 145 -9.15 -1.19 -1.14
CA SER A 145 -8.50 -2.47 -0.87
C SER A 145 -9.04 -3.13 0.40
N ILE A 146 -9.41 -4.41 0.28
CA ILE A 146 -9.80 -5.22 1.44
C ILE A 146 -8.61 -6.08 1.88
N TYR A 147 -7.98 -6.81 0.95
CA TYR A 147 -6.98 -7.81 1.32
C TYR A 147 -5.63 -7.18 1.67
N CYS A 148 -5.15 -6.20 0.90
CA CYS A 148 -3.87 -5.55 1.20
C CYS A 148 -3.94 -4.80 2.54
N VAL A 149 -4.98 -3.98 2.79
CA VAL A 149 -5.14 -3.25 4.06
C VAL A 149 -5.24 -4.19 5.26
N ARG A 150 -6.02 -5.27 5.13
CA ARG A 150 -6.21 -6.26 6.18
C ARG A 150 -4.90 -6.98 6.51
N ASP A 151 -4.16 -7.43 5.51
CA ASP A 151 -3.00 -8.30 5.70
C ASP A 151 -1.66 -7.54 5.87
N LEU A 152 -1.60 -6.24 5.56
CA LEU A 152 -0.37 -5.45 5.72
C LEU A 152 0.10 -5.48 7.17
N GLY A 153 1.34 -5.92 7.44
CA GLY A 153 1.85 -5.99 8.81
C GLY A 153 1.33 -7.17 9.63
N VAL A 154 0.66 -8.15 9.00
CA VAL A 154 0.19 -9.36 9.67
C VAL A 154 1.02 -10.56 9.20
N ARG A 155 1.89 -11.10 10.07
CA ARG A 155 2.72 -12.29 9.73
C ARG A 155 1.92 -13.59 9.67
N TYR A 156 0.91 -13.72 10.53
CA TYR A 156 0.07 -14.90 10.67
C TYR A 156 -1.38 -14.43 10.75
N PRO A 157 -2.07 -14.28 9.61
CA PRO A 157 -3.46 -13.85 9.65
C PRO A 157 -4.31 -14.91 10.34
N LYS A 158 -5.26 -14.44 11.15
CA LYS A 158 -6.22 -15.30 11.86
C LYS A 158 -7.14 -16.07 10.89
N TYR A 159 -7.23 -15.60 9.64
CA TYR A 159 -8.06 -16.19 8.59
C TYR A 159 -7.30 -17.27 7.81
N LYS A 160 -8.04 -18.29 7.35
CA LYS A 160 -7.52 -19.53 6.75
C LYS A 160 -6.65 -19.38 5.48
N SER A 161 -6.57 -18.19 4.87
CA SER A 161 -5.78 -17.95 3.64
C SER A 161 -5.08 -16.58 3.66
N PRO A 162 -3.81 -16.49 4.14
CA PRO A 162 -2.98 -15.30 3.99
C PRO A 162 -2.80 -14.95 2.50
N ARG A 163 -2.90 -13.67 2.11
CA ARG A 163 -2.54 -13.23 0.74
C ARG A 163 -1.12 -12.67 0.62
N GLY A 164 -0.26 -12.90 1.60
CA GLY A 164 1.19 -12.67 1.48
C GLY A 164 1.66 -11.21 1.52
N TYR A 165 0.81 -10.24 1.86
CA TYR A 165 1.18 -8.81 1.88
C TYR A 165 2.17 -8.39 2.99
N ALA A 166 2.73 -9.35 3.74
CA ALA A 166 3.78 -9.08 4.71
C ALA A 166 5.01 -8.38 4.08
N ASN A 167 5.35 -8.72 2.83
CA ASN A 167 6.51 -8.17 2.10
C ASN A 167 6.19 -6.98 1.18
N PHE A 168 5.02 -6.38 1.33
CA PHE A 168 4.50 -5.39 0.39
C PHE A 168 5.43 -4.19 0.17
N ILE A 169 5.90 -3.55 1.26
CA ILE A 169 6.76 -2.35 1.16
C ILE A 169 8.14 -2.67 0.56
N PRO A 170 8.86 -3.74 0.99
CA PRO A 170 10.08 -4.17 0.29
C PRO A 170 9.88 -4.46 -1.20
N ASN A 171 8.76 -5.08 -1.59
CA ASN A 171 8.47 -5.36 -2.99
C ASN A 171 8.21 -4.08 -3.80
N ILE A 172 7.51 -3.09 -3.22
CA ILE A 172 7.38 -1.76 -3.83
C ILE A 172 8.76 -1.18 -4.13
N ARG A 173 9.70 -1.19 -3.17
CA ARG A 173 11.03 -0.61 -3.37
C ARG A 173 11.88 -1.33 -4.41
N ARG A 174 11.60 -2.61 -4.68
CA ARG A 174 12.30 -3.37 -5.71
C ARG A 174 11.72 -3.11 -7.09
N LEU A 175 10.41 -3.14 -7.21
CA LEU A 175 9.70 -2.90 -8.47
C LEU A 175 9.79 -1.43 -8.89
N PHE A 176 9.69 -0.54 -7.91
CA PHE A 176 9.71 0.90 -8.08
C PHE A 176 10.76 1.50 -7.12
N PRO A 177 12.06 1.46 -7.48
CA PRO A 177 13.10 2.00 -6.61
C PRO A 177 12.85 3.45 -6.25
N THR A 178 12.69 3.71 -4.96
CA THR A 178 12.40 5.04 -4.42
C THR A 178 12.95 5.18 -3.00
N ASP A 179 13.17 6.44 -2.63
CA ASP A 179 13.56 6.87 -1.30
C ASP A 179 12.35 7.36 -0.49
N LYS A 180 11.16 7.44 -1.09
CA LYS A 180 9.94 7.94 -0.43
C LYS A 180 8.73 7.10 -0.76
N ILE A 181 8.14 6.50 0.26
CA ILE A 181 6.87 5.75 0.17
C ILE A 181 5.83 6.43 1.06
N SER A 182 4.64 6.68 0.53
CA SER A 182 3.50 7.16 1.30
C SER A 182 2.33 6.19 1.13
N MET A 183 1.62 5.86 2.21
CA MET A 183 0.54 4.87 2.19
C MET A 183 -0.69 5.40 2.92
N ASP A 184 -1.86 5.21 2.33
CA ASP A 184 -3.15 5.60 2.89
C ASP A 184 -4.03 4.36 3.11
N LEU A 185 -4.12 3.90 4.36
CA LEU A 185 -4.86 2.69 4.76
C LEU A 185 -6.29 3.04 5.20
N SER A 186 -7.03 3.74 4.34
CA SER A 186 -8.32 4.32 4.70
C SER A 186 -9.53 3.54 4.17
N HIS A 187 -9.44 2.21 4.16
CA HIS A 187 -10.58 1.36 3.81
C HIS A 187 -11.62 1.34 4.94
N TRP A 188 -12.85 1.73 4.60
CA TRP A 188 -13.93 1.94 5.56
C TRP A 188 -14.35 0.66 6.33
N CYS A 189 -14.19 -0.52 5.74
CA CYS A 189 -14.52 -1.80 6.39
C CYS A 189 -13.31 -2.55 6.99
N CYS A 190 -12.10 -2.01 6.82
CA CYS A 190 -10.87 -2.60 7.36
C CYS A 190 -10.19 -1.65 8.35
N ILE A 191 -11.00 -0.88 9.08
CA ILE A 191 -10.53 -0.09 10.22
C ILE A 191 -9.94 -1.06 11.23
N ALA A 192 -8.73 -0.78 11.69
CA ALA A 192 -8.08 -1.67 12.63
C ALA A 192 -8.85 -1.68 13.96
N ASN A 193 -9.17 -2.88 14.43
CA ASN A 193 -9.87 -3.12 15.69
C ASN A 193 -9.09 -4.03 16.66
N ASP A 194 -7.91 -4.52 16.27
CA ASP A 194 -7.02 -5.32 17.12
C ASP A 194 -5.52 -5.01 16.95
N ASP A 195 -4.78 -5.17 18.06
CA ASP A 195 -3.31 -5.27 18.17
C ASP A 195 -2.50 -4.41 17.18
N ILE A 196 -2.76 -3.09 17.22
CA ILE A 196 -2.09 -2.10 16.38
C ILE A 196 -0.57 -2.18 16.56
N GLU A 197 -0.09 -2.33 17.80
CA GLU A 197 1.35 -2.42 18.08
C GLU A 197 2.00 -3.54 17.27
N LYS A 198 1.43 -4.75 17.30
CA LYS A 198 2.00 -5.87 16.58
C LYS A 198 2.01 -5.63 15.08
N LYS A 199 0.95 -5.02 14.54
CA LYS A 199 0.87 -4.66 13.11
C LYS A 199 1.98 -3.65 12.76
N MET A 200 2.13 -2.60 13.56
CA MET A 200 3.15 -1.57 13.39
C MET A 200 4.57 -2.10 13.53
N SER A 201 4.84 -2.87 14.59
CA SER A 201 6.14 -3.49 14.85
C SER A 201 6.52 -4.46 13.73
N THR A 202 5.55 -5.18 13.18
CA THR A 202 5.76 -6.05 12.02
C THR A 202 6.12 -5.24 10.78
N ILE A 203 5.37 -4.17 10.47
CA ILE A 203 5.66 -3.29 9.33
C ILE A 203 7.07 -2.71 9.47
N LEU A 204 7.38 -2.12 10.63
CA LEU A 204 8.68 -1.51 10.90
C LEU A 204 9.81 -2.53 10.76
N TYR A 205 9.64 -3.73 11.32
CA TYR A 205 10.62 -4.80 11.18
C TYR A 205 10.88 -5.11 9.70
N VAL A 206 9.82 -5.39 8.93
CA VAL A 206 9.96 -5.79 7.53
C VAL A 206 10.60 -4.70 6.68
N VAL A 207 10.19 -3.44 6.88
CA VAL A 207 10.80 -2.29 6.19
C VAL A 207 12.27 -2.12 6.54
N SER A 208 12.66 -2.44 7.77
CA SER A 208 14.03 -2.27 8.28
C SER A 208 14.95 -3.46 7.97
N MET A 209 14.42 -4.62 7.55
CA MET A 209 15.19 -5.84 7.33
C MET A 209 16.38 -5.64 6.38
N GLU A 210 16.21 -4.84 5.34
CA GLU A 210 17.25 -4.58 4.33
C GLU A 210 18.17 -3.41 4.68
N GLN A 211 18.05 -2.85 5.89
CA GLN A 211 18.81 -1.68 6.33
C GLN A 211 18.80 -0.55 5.29
N PRO A 212 17.60 -0.09 4.89
CA PRO A 212 17.45 0.82 3.78
C PRO A 212 18.16 2.15 4.04
N GLN A 213 18.93 2.61 3.06
CA GLN A 213 19.55 3.92 3.09
C GLN A 213 18.59 4.97 2.53
N ASN A 214 18.52 6.14 3.19
CA ASN A 214 17.77 7.32 2.76
C ASN A 214 16.27 7.10 2.53
N LEU A 215 15.65 6.11 3.18
CA LEU A 215 14.24 5.80 2.98
C LEU A 215 13.36 6.57 3.97
N SER A 216 12.34 7.25 3.45
CA SER A 216 11.19 7.76 4.22
C SER A 216 9.95 6.94 3.90
N VAL A 217 9.29 6.43 4.92
CA VAL A 217 7.99 5.76 4.82
C VAL A 217 6.98 6.52 5.67
N ASP A 218 5.91 6.99 5.06
CA ASP A 218 4.81 7.70 5.72
C ASP A 218 3.52 6.87 5.58
N ILE A 219 2.90 6.47 6.68
CA ILE A 219 1.70 5.64 6.69
C ILE A 219 0.58 6.37 7.42
N LYS A 220 -0.58 6.52 6.79
CA LYS A 220 -1.82 6.91 7.46
C LYS A 220 -2.62 5.68 7.82
N PHE A 221 -3.02 5.58 9.08
CA PHE A 221 -3.64 4.40 9.66
C PHE A 221 -4.86 4.79 10.50
N PHE A 222 -5.98 4.09 10.31
CA PHE A 222 -7.26 4.43 10.93
C PHE A 222 -7.69 3.32 11.89
N VAL A 223 -8.13 3.70 13.09
CA VAL A 223 -8.35 2.78 14.22
C VAL A 223 -9.71 3.00 14.87
N GLU A 224 -10.28 1.93 15.42
CA GLU A 224 -11.46 1.99 16.29
C GLU A 224 -11.08 2.44 17.70
N SER A 225 -11.99 3.14 18.37
CA SER A 225 -11.79 3.62 19.74
C SER A 225 -11.64 2.50 20.76
N ALA A 226 -12.21 1.32 20.50
CA ALA A 226 -12.09 0.14 21.35
C ALA A 226 -10.63 -0.30 21.62
N ILE A 227 -9.68 0.09 20.77
CA ILE A 227 -8.25 -0.23 20.97
C ILE A 227 -7.56 0.80 21.89
N VAL A 228 -8.20 1.93 22.17
CA VAL A 228 -7.72 2.91 23.14
C VAL A 228 -7.90 2.33 24.54
N LYS A 229 -6.83 1.73 25.08
CA LYS A 229 -6.86 1.19 26.44
C LYS A 229 -6.88 2.34 27.46
N LYS A 230 -7.98 2.46 28.21
CA LYS A 230 -8.20 3.49 29.25
C LYS A 230 -7.59 3.13 30.61
N LEU A 231 -7.42 1.84 30.88
CA LEU A 231 -6.99 1.31 32.16
C LEU A 231 -5.66 0.58 32.02
N ASN A 232 -4.78 0.76 33.00
CA ASN A 232 -3.59 -0.06 33.13
C ASN A 232 -3.99 -1.45 33.64
N GLU A 233 -3.59 -2.50 32.90
CA GLU A 233 -3.94 -3.89 33.21
C GLU A 233 -3.33 -4.37 34.54
N GLU A 234 -2.17 -3.83 34.92
CA GLU A 234 -1.47 -4.17 36.17
C GLU A 234 -2.02 -3.38 37.36
N THR A 235 -2.25 -2.07 37.21
CA THR A 235 -2.64 -1.20 38.32
C THR A 235 -4.15 -1.04 38.46
N LYS A 236 -4.93 -1.45 37.45
CA LYS A 236 -6.39 -1.25 37.32
C LYS A 236 -6.84 0.21 37.47
N LYS A 237 -5.91 1.16 37.37
CA LYS A 237 -6.20 2.59 37.40
C LYS A 237 -6.44 3.10 35.98
N GLU A 238 -7.16 4.20 35.87
CA GLU A 238 -7.25 5.03 34.65
C GLU A 238 -5.88 5.65 34.35
N GLU A 239 -4.96 4.79 33.92
CA GLU A 239 -3.62 5.12 33.50
C GLU A 239 -3.56 4.84 32.01
N LEU A 240 -3.80 5.91 31.28
CA LEU A 240 -3.66 6.00 29.85
C LEU A 240 -2.20 5.73 29.47
N PHE A 241 -1.95 4.56 28.87
CA PHE A 241 -0.61 3.99 28.67
C PHE A 241 0.36 4.88 27.88
N GLY A 242 1.64 4.80 28.25
CA GLY A 242 2.74 5.53 27.61
C GLY A 242 3.25 4.90 26.30
N ILE A 243 3.88 5.72 25.47
CA ILE A 243 4.50 5.33 24.20
C ILE A 243 5.78 4.51 24.46
N ALA A 244 6.02 3.43 23.70
CA ALA A 244 7.27 2.66 23.83
C ALA A 244 8.48 3.59 23.64
N PRO A 245 9.59 3.32 24.34
CA PRO A 245 10.87 4.00 24.10
C PRO A 245 11.33 3.95 22.63
N LYS A 246 10.90 2.96 21.84
CA LYS A 246 11.26 2.79 20.42
C LYS A 246 10.62 3.83 19.49
N TYR A 247 9.60 4.58 19.94
CA TYR A 247 8.92 5.61 19.15
C TYR A 247 9.13 7.00 19.73
N ASN A 248 9.51 7.94 18.87
CA ASN A 248 9.55 9.35 19.21
C ASN A 248 8.19 9.99 18.90
N PHE A 249 7.62 10.64 19.90
CA PHE A 249 6.38 11.41 19.75
C PHE A 249 6.65 12.82 19.23
N ARG A 250 5.78 13.32 18.35
CA ARG A 250 5.78 14.72 17.91
C ARG A 250 4.41 15.34 18.18
N LYS A 251 4.38 16.46 18.92
CA LYS A 251 3.16 17.12 19.45
C LYS A 251 2.25 17.79 18.39
N HIS A 252 2.19 17.29 17.16
CA HIS A 252 1.30 17.82 16.13
C HIS A 252 0.01 17.00 16.09
N CYS A 253 -1.12 17.65 16.38
CA CYS A 253 -2.45 17.11 16.13
C CYS A 253 -2.76 17.30 14.64
N LEU A 254 -2.96 16.21 13.90
CA LEU A 254 -3.29 16.23 12.48
C LEU A 254 -4.80 16.08 12.34
N GLN A 255 -5.52 17.13 11.97
CA GLN A 255 -6.93 16.99 11.63
C GLN A 255 -7.06 16.59 10.16
N CYS A 256 -7.74 15.47 9.90
CA CYS A 256 -8.02 15.02 8.54
C CYS A 256 -9.52 15.08 8.30
N TYR A 257 -9.89 15.82 7.25
CA TYR A 257 -11.25 15.87 6.72
C TYR A 257 -11.19 15.20 5.36
N LYS A 258 -11.79 14.02 5.22
CA LYS A 258 -12.01 13.48 3.89
C LYS A 258 -13.14 14.28 3.24
N LYS A 259 -12.99 14.64 1.96
CA LYS A 259 -14.05 15.32 1.21
C LYS A 259 -15.17 14.31 0.95
N SER A 260 -16.40 14.65 1.34
CA SER A 260 -17.60 13.84 1.10
C SER A 260 -18.09 13.96 -0.35
N LEU A 261 -18.71 12.88 -0.85
CA LEU A 261 -19.68 12.92 -1.95
C LEU A 261 -21.08 12.90 -1.32
N PRO A 262 -22.09 13.56 -1.92
CA PRO A 262 -23.37 13.79 -1.27
C PRO A 262 -24.33 12.61 -1.44
N PHE A 263 -24.25 11.58 -0.60
CA PHE A 263 -25.31 10.57 -0.44
C PHE A 263 -25.39 10.05 1.00
N GLU A 264 -26.61 9.87 1.51
CA GLU A 264 -26.86 9.36 2.87
C GLU A 264 -26.90 7.84 2.89
N VAL A 265 -25.85 7.21 3.40
CA VAL A 265 -25.90 5.82 3.90
C VAL A 265 -25.20 5.77 5.25
N LYS A 266 -25.86 5.18 6.26
CA LYS A 266 -25.34 5.05 7.64
C LYS A 266 -24.15 4.08 7.78
N LEU A 267 -23.77 3.38 6.70
CA LEU A 267 -22.62 2.46 6.62
C LEU A 267 -22.05 2.52 5.20
N GLY A 268 -20.73 2.58 5.06
CA GLY A 268 -20.05 2.62 3.76
C GLY A 268 -18.96 3.70 3.65
N PRO A 269 -18.35 3.85 2.47
CA PRO A 269 -17.26 4.81 2.24
C PRO A 269 -17.69 6.26 2.50
N ASP A 270 -18.94 6.62 2.20
CA ASP A 270 -19.45 7.98 2.40
C ASP A 270 -19.53 8.36 3.88
N ALA A 271 -20.01 7.44 4.72
CA ALA A 271 -20.00 7.62 6.17
C ALA A 271 -18.56 7.85 6.66
N PHE A 272 -17.62 6.96 6.31
CA PHE A 272 -16.20 7.09 6.68
C PHE A 272 -15.59 8.43 6.24
N ASN A 273 -15.93 8.88 5.02
CA ASN A 273 -15.42 10.13 4.46
C ASN A 273 -16.04 11.37 5.12
N SER A 274 -17.26 11.28 5.63
CA SER A 274 -17.94 12.37 6.35
C SER A 274 -17.48 12.54 7.80
N GLU A 275 -16.84 11.52 8.38
CA GLU A 275 -16.33 11.57 9.75
C GLU A 275 -15.16 12.56 9.87
N LYS A 276 -15.10 13.24 11.02
CA LYS A 276 -13.93 14.01 11.41
C LYS A 276 -12.93 13.10 12.12
N TRP A 277 -11.72 13.03 11.58
CA TRP A 277 -10.65 12.20 12.11
C TRP A 277 -9.57 13.06 12.77
N ILE A 278 -9.21 12.69 14.00
CA ILE A 278 -8.09 13.28 14.72
C ILE A 278 -6.91 12.31 14.67
N GLY A 279 -5.81 12.81 14.14
CA GLY A 279 -4.58 12.08 13.88
C GLY A 279 -3.43 12.49 14.77
N ARG A 280 -2.53 11.54 15.04
CA ARG A 280 -1.24 11.77 15.70
C ARG A 280 -0.12 11.04 15.02
N ARG A 281 1.07 11.65 15.01
CA ARG A 281 2.26 11.09 14.39
C ARG A 281 3.17 10.41 15.39
N PHE A 282 3.49 9.15 15.10
CA PHE A 282 4.57 8.37 15.69
C PHE A 282 5.74 8.31 14.71
N GLN A 283 6.96 8.43 15.22
CA GLN A 283 8.14 8.48 14.36
C GLN A 283 9.28 7.61 14.88
N VAL A 284 9.87 6.82 13.99
CA VAL A 284 11.16 6.15 14.21
C VAL A 284 12.18 6.77 13.26
N LYS A 285 13.32 7.20 13.80
CA LYS A 285 14.44 7.72 13.02
C LYS A 285 15.67 6.90 13.29
N ASN A 286 16.32 6.44 12.22
CA ASN A 286 17.67 5.93 12.26
C ASN A 286 18.56 6.93 11.53
N THR A 287 19.35 7.70 12.30
CA THR A 287 20.23 8.74 11.78
C THR A 287 21.42 8.19 11.00
N ILE A 288 21.85 6.96 11.31
CA ILE A 288 22.97 6.29 10.62
C ILE A 288 22.57 5.97 9.18
N ASN A 289 21.40 5.38 8.98
CA ASN A 289 20.91 4.97 7.65
C ASN A 289 20.04 6.05 6.97
N GLN A 290 19.87 7.22 7.61
CA GLN A 290 18.92 8.26 7.19
C GLN A 290 17.50 7.71 6.94
N PHE A 291 17.10 6.71 7.71
CA PHE A 291 15.80 6.06 7.59
C PHE A 291 14.79 6.75 8.51
N ASN A 292 13.64 7.11 7.93
CA ASN A 292 12.52 7.73 8.63
C ASN A 292 11.26 6.87 8.43
N PHE A 293 10.65 6.47 9.53
CA PHE A 293 9.36 5.80 9.52
C PHE A 293 8.37 6.68 10.28
N ASN A 294 7.37 7.18 9.58
CA ASN A 294 6.32 8.05 10.10
C ASN A 294 4.99 7.32 10.02
N LEU A 295 4.25 7.37 11.12
CA LEU A 295 2.97 6.69 11.22
C LEU A 295 1.96 7.63 11.84
N ASP A 296 1.00 8.04 11.03
CA ASP A 296 -0.11 8.89 11.41
C ASP A 296 -1.31 8.01 11.77
N VAL A 297 -1.66 7.95 13.05
CA VAL A 297 -2.79 7.16 13.56
C VAL A 297 -3.98 8.08 13.76
N TYR A 298 -5.10 7.73 13.15
CA TYR A 298 -6.34 8.49 13.13
C TYR A 298 -7.46 7.74 13.85
N ILE A 299 -8.19 8.47 14.69
CA ILE A 299 -9.38 8.02 15.41
C ILE A 299 -10.50 9.04 15.18
N LYS A 300 -11.77 8.60 15.22
CA LYS A 300 -12.90 9.52 15.06
C LYS A 300 -12.95 10.46 16.25
N GLU A 301 -13.19 11.75 15.99
CA GLU A 301 -13.30 12.76 17.05
C GLU A 301 -14.43 12.43 18.03
N LYS A 302 -15.60 12.07 17.52
CA LYS A 302 -16.77 11.74 18.35
C LYS A 302 -16.50 10.57 19.30
N ASP A 303 -15.82 9.52 18.81
CA ASP A 303 -15.52 8.35 19.62
C ASP A 303 -14.56 8.71 20.77
N LEU A 304 -13.68 9.72 20.58
CA LEU A 304 -12.85 10.26 21.65
C LEU A 304 -13.62 11.08 22.67
N GLU A 305 -14.57 11.89 22.22
CA GLU A 305 -15.42 12.72 23.10
C GLU A 305 -16.34 11.85 23.98
N ASP A 306 -16.86 10.76 23.43
CA ASP A 306 -17.71 9.80 24.15
C ASP A 306 -16.90 8.95 25.14
N GLU A 307 -15.64 8.66 24.83
CA GLU A 307 -14.82 7.72 25.60
C GLU A 307 -13.88 8.35 26.63
N LEU A 308 -13.45 9.60 26.44
CA LEU A 308 -12.49 10.29 27.30
C LEU A 308 -13.00 11.68 27.68
N ASP A 309 -12.99 11.99 28.99
CA ASP A 309 -13.30 13.35 29.44
C ASP A 309 -12.24 14.35 28.91
N LYS A 310 -12.65 15.58 28.64
CA LYS A 310 -11.80 16.67 28.13
C LYS A 310 -10.59 16.90 29.02
N GLU A 311 -10.72 16.75 30.33
CA GLU A 311 -9.59 16.84 31.28
C GLU A 311 -8.57 15.72 31.07
N MET A 312 -9.01 14.49 30.78
CA MET A 312 -8.14 13.35 30.49
C MET A 312 -7.39 13.53 29.18
N LEU A 313 -8.06 14.05 28.14
CA LEU A 313 -7.43 14.41 26.87
C LEU A 313 -6.40 15.55 27.01
N GLN A 314 -6.62 16.48 27.95
CA GLN A 314 -5.66 17.55 28.26
C GLN A 314 -4.48 17.06 29.10
N LYS A 315 -4.73 16.18 30.08
CA LYS A 315 -3.73 15.64 31.01
C LYS A 315 -2.84 14.57 30.39
N TYR A 316 -3.42 13.71 29.56
CA TYR A 316 -2.75 12.61 28.87
C TYR A 316 -2.97 12.71 27.36
N PRO A 317 -2.42 13.77 26.74
CA PRO A 317 -2.65 14.05 25.33
C PRO A 317 -1.97 13.04 24.41
N ASN A 318 -1.38 11.94 24.90
CA ASN A 318 -0.57 11.02 24.10
C ASN A 318 -1.17 9.60 24.04
N SER A 319 -2.35 9.41 24.59
CA SER A 319 -2.84 8.09 24.99
C SER A 319 -3.99 7.65 24.10
N PHE A 320 -3.63 7.34 22.86
CA PHE A 320 -4.55 6.85 21.83
C PHE A 320 -4.22 5.42 21.41
N VAL A 321 -3.15 4.86 21.96
CA VAL A 321 -2.66 3.53 21.60
C VAL A 321 -2.31 2.85 22.92
N GLY A 322 -2.88 1.66 23.15
CA GLY A 322 -2.44 0.80 24.25
C GLY A 322 -0.93 0.61 24.19
N HIS A 323 -0.30 0.35 25.35
CA HIS A 323 1.15 0.27 25.47
C HIS A 323 1.82 -0.33 24.25
N PHE A 324 2.81 0.40 23.74
CA PHE A 324 3.80 -0.23 22.91
C PHE A 324 4.82 -0.86 23.87
N TYR A 325 4.87 -2.17 24.07
CA TYR A 325 5.99 -2.82 24.78
C TYR A 325 6.44 -4.11 24.07
N ASN A 326 7.76 -4.11 23.85
CA ASN A 326 8.65 -5.16 23.35
C ASN A 326 8.20 -5.91 22.10
#